data_AF-A0A2N7VPL3-F1
#
_entry.id   AF-A0A2N7VPL3-F1
#
_cell.length_a   1.000
_cell.length_b   1.000
_cell.length_c   1.000
_cell.angle_alpha   90.00
_cell.angle_beta   90.00
_cell.angle_gamma   90.00
#
_symmetry.space_group_name_H-M   'P 1'
#
loop_
_entity.id
_entity.type
_entity.pdbx_description
1 polymer ?
#
loop_
_entity_poly.entity_id
_entity_poly.type
_entity_poly.pdbx_seq_one_letter_code
_entity_poly.pdbx_strand_id
1 'polypeptide(L)'
;MNIEKIAKAIEADAGESLPDLRQALEEAKARVGRVTTPEQMLVRQAREAAGMTQPAFAERISTPVATLRDWEQGRFAPSGAVLCLLRLILKHPELTVELAA
;
A
#
# COMPACT_ATOMS: atom_id res chain seq x y z
N MET A 1 -4.15 11.27 20.90
CA MET A 1 -3.09 11.84 20.03
C MET A 1 -2.96 13.32 20.36
N ASN A 2 -1.81 13.76 20.90
CA ASN A 2 -1.56 15.20 21.17
C ASN A 2 -0.92 15.82 19.92
N ILE A 3 -1.71 16.58 19.16
CA ILE A 3 -1.30 17.08 17.84
C ILE A 3 -0.19 18.11 17.92
N GLU A 4 -0.25 19.04 18.89
CA GLU A 4 0.80 20.04 19.05
C GLU A 4 2.15 19.42 19.41
N LYS A 5 2.17 18.38 20.25
CA LYS A 5 3.42 17.68 20.58
C LYS A 5 4.02 17.00 19.34
N ILE A 6 3.17 16.41 18.50
CA ILE A 6 3.61 15.71 17.27
C ILE A 6 4.09 16.73 16.23
N ALA A 7 3.32 17.79 15.99
CA ALA A 7 3.66 18.83 15.02
C ALA A 7 5.02 19.46 15.34
N LYS A 8 5.25 19.84 16.60
CA LYS A 8 6.54 20.39 17.03
C LYS A 8 7.72 19.44 16.82
N ALA A 9 7.52 18.14 17.04
CA ALA A 9 8.58 17.15 16.83
C ALA A 9 8.92 17.01 15.34
N ILE A 10 7.92 16.99 14.46
CA ILE A 10 8.10 16.90 13.01
C ILE A 10 8.76 18.17 12.46
N GLU A 11 8.27 19.36 12.84
CA GLU A 11 8.87 20.64 12.39
C GLU A 11 10.32 20.80 12.86
N ALA A 12 10.65 20.31 14.07
CA ALA A 12 12.02 20.31 14.57
C ALA A 12 12.94 19.37 13.78
N ASP A 13 12.44 18.19 13.39
CA ASP A 13 13.19 17.22 12.56
C ASP A 13 13.35 17.72 11.11
N ALA A 14 12.31 18.32 10.55
CA ALA A 14 12.33 18.92 9.21
C ALA A 14 13.19 20.20 9.15
N GLY A 15 13.39 20.89 10.27
CA GLY A 15 14.14 22.15 10.35
C GLY A 15 13.37 23.36 9.82
N GLU A 16 12.08 23.21 9.51
CA GLU A 16 11.22 24.26 8.99
C GLU A 16 9.79 24.17 9.54
N SER A 17 9.05 25.28 9.46
CA SER A 17 7.63 25.28 9.77
C SER A 17 6.83 24.67 8.62
N LEU A 18 5.82 23.86 8.95
CA LEU A 18 4.92 23.22 8.01
C LEU A 18 3.51 23.76 8.25
N PRO A 19 3.07 24.80 7.53
CA PRO A 19 1.85 25.56 7.83
C PRO A 19 0.59 24.69 7.93
N ASP A 20 0.47 23.69 7.06
CA ASP A 20 -0.71 22.83 6.95
C ASP A 20 -0.61 21.56 7.82
N LEU A 21 0.51 21.32 8.52
CA LEU A 21 0.75 20.07 9.26
C LEU A 21 -0.31 19.83 10.34
N ARG A 22 -0.70 20.89 11.06
CA ARG A 22 -1.71 20.79 12.12
C ARG A 22 -3.07 20.39 11.58
N GLN A 23 -3.48 20.99 10.46
CA GLN A 23 -4.71 20.61 9.78
C GLN A 23 -4.65 19.15 9.31
N ALA A 24 -3.57 18.75 8.64
CA ALA A 24 -3.38 17.38 8.17
C ALA A 24 -3.40 16.35 9.33
N LEU A 25 -2.84 16.68 10.49
CA LEU A 25 -2.87 15.82 11.67
C LEU A 25 -4.27 15.71 12.29
N GLU A 26 -5.07 16.78 12.29
CA GLU A 26 -6.48 16.71 12.70
C GLU A 26 -7.33 15.88 11.72
N GLU A 27 -7.12 16.06 10.40
CA GLU A 27 -7.78 15.25 9.37
C GLU A 27 -7.43 13.76 9.51
N ALA A 28 -6.14 13.44 9.72
CA ALA A 28 -5.68 12.07 9.96
C ALA A 28 -6.30 11.47 11.24
N LYS A 29 -6.38 12.26 12.33
CA LYS A 29 -7.02 11.85 13.58
C LYS A 29 -8.52 11.64 13.43
N ALA A 30 -9.18 12.46 12.62
CA ALA A 30 -10.59 12.33 12.25
C ALA A 30 -10.83 11.19 11.24
N ARG A 31 -9.77 10.53 10.74
CA ARG A 31 -9.80 9.51 9.69
C ARG A 31 -10.48 10.00 8.41
N VAL A 32 -10.30 11.29 8.12
CA VAL A 32 -10.76 11.93 6.89
C VAL A 32 -9.65 11.81 5.85
N GLY A 33 -9.96 11.21 4.70
CA GLY A 33 -9.01 11.01 3.60
C GLY A 33 -8.93 9.57 3.09
N ARG A 34 -7.97 9.31 2.20
CA ARG A 34 -7.75 7.97 1.64
C ARG A 34 -7.11 7.07 2.70
N VAL A 35 -7.83 6.02 3.10
CA VAL A 35 -7.29 4.97 3.97
C VAL A 35 -6.48 3.99 3.13
N THR A 36 -5.23 3.75 3.51
CA THR A 36 -4.42 2.67 2.94
C THR A 36 -4.55 1.45 3.83
N THR A 37 -5.08 0.34 3.31
CA THR A 37 -5.25 -0.88 4.11
C THR A 37 -3.99 -1.76 4.09
N PRO A 38 -3.76 -2.61 5.11
CA PRO A 38 -2.66 -3.57 5.08
C PRO A 38 -2.71 -4.48 3.84
N GLU A 39 -3.90 -4.86 3.39
CA GLU A 39 -4.12 -5.67 2.19
C GLU A 39 -3.66 -4.93 0.92
N GLN A 40 -3.98 -3.63 0.81
CA GLN A 40 -3.52 -2.78 -0.28
C GLN A 40 -1.99 -2.68 -0.32
N MET A 41 -1.36 -2.50 0.85
CA MET A 41 0.10 -2.44 0.94
C MET A 41 0.74 -3.77 0.52
N LEU A 42 0.16 -4.90 0.98
CA LEU A 42 0.65 -6.22 0.65
C LEU A 42 0.67 -6.49 -0.86
N VAL A 43 -0.38 -6.08 -1.59
CA VAL A 43 -0.45 -6.25 -3.06
C VAL A 43 0.72 -5.53 -3.75
N ARG A 44 0.94 -4.26 -3.39
CA ARG A 44 2.05 -3.45 -3.96
C ARG A 44 3.41 -4.06 -3.62
N GLN A 45 3.60 -4.42 -2.35
CA GLN A 45 4.86 -5.00 -1.86
C GLN A 45 5.19 -6.32 -2.57
N ALA A 46 4.21 -7.21 -2.75
CA ALA A 46 4.42 -8.48 -3.46
C ALA A 46 4.82 -8.25 -4.93
N ARG A 47 4.16 -7.32 -5.62
CA ARG A 47 4.50 -6.94 -7.00
C ARG A 47 5.91 -6.36 -7.11
N GLU A 48 6.25 -5.43 -6.22
CA GLU A 48 7.54 -4.75 -6.21
C GLU A 48 8.67 -5.72 -5.86
N ALA A 49 8.46 -6.62 -4.90
CA ALA A 49 9.40 -7.71 -4.58
C ALA A 49 9.63 -8.64 -5.77
N ALA A 50 8.60 -8.90 -6.58
CA ALA A 50 8.72 -9.66 -7.82
C ALA A 50 9.38 -8.88 -8.99
N GLY A 51 9.64 -7.57 -8.83
CA GLY A 51 10.25 -6.74 -9.88
C GLY A 51 9.36 -6.53 -11.10
N MET A 52 8.03 -6.65 -10.96
CA MET A 52 7.09 -6.62 -12.09
C MET A 52 6.31 -5.31 -12.21
N THR A 53 5.97 -4.95 -13.44
CA THR A 53 4.98 -3.90 -13.73
C THR A 53 3.57 -4.38 -13.33
N GLN A 54 2.61 -3.47 -13.16
CA GLN A 54 1.23 -3.85 -12.86
C GLN A 54 0.65 -4.82 -13.90
N PRO A 55 0.77 -4.59 -15.23
CA PRO A 55 0.25 -5.55 -16.22
C PRO A 55 0.94 -6.93 -16.12
N ALA A 56 2.27 -6.97 -16.04
CA ALA A 56 3.02 -8.22 -15.98
C ALA A 56 2.70 -9.04 -14.73
N PHE A 57 2.54 -8.37 -13.58
CA PHE A 57 2.15 -9.03 -12.34
C PHE A 57 0.71 -9.52 -12.38
N ALA A 58 -0.20 -8.71 -12.92
CA ALA A 58 -1.61 -9.07 -13.06
C ALA A 58 -1.78 -10.33 -13.92
N GLU A 59 -1.09 -10.37 -15.08
CA GLU A 59 -1.00 -11.56 -15.94
C GLU A 59 -0.46 -12.75 -15.16
N ARG A 60 0.64 -12.57 -14.40
CA ARG A 60 1.28 -13.65 -13.66
C ARG A 60 0.40 -14.31 -12.59
N ILE A 61 -0.52 -13.57 -11.99
CA ILE A 61 -1.46 -14.10 -10.99
C ILE A 61 -2.86 -14.32 -11.59
N SER A 62 -2.96 -14.41 -12.93
CA SER A 62 -4.18 -14.63 -13.70
C SER A 62 -5.33 -13.70 -13.27
N THR A 63 -5.03 -12.41 -13.10
CA THR A 63 -5.95 -11.37 -12.63
C THR A 63 -6.04 -10.24 -13.64
N PRO A 64 -7.22 -9.67 -13.94
CA PRO A 64 -7.32 -8.48 -14.78
C PRO A 64 -6.51 -7.31 -14.20
N VAL A 65 -5.77 -6.59 -15.04
CA VAL A 65 -4.96 -5.43 -14.59
C VAL A 65 -5.80 -4.35 -13.91
N ALA A 66 -7.07 -4.19 -14.31
CA ALA A 66 -8.00 -3.27 -13.66
C ALA A 66 -8.27 -3.69 -12.20
N THR A 67 -8.48 -4.97 -11.96
CA THR A 67 -8.68 -5.55 -10.61
C THR A 67 -7.44 -5.38 -9.75
N LEU A 68 -6.24 -5.64 -10.28
CA LEU A 68 -4.98 -5.38 -9.55
C LEU A 68 -4.88 -3.90 -9.16
N ARG A 69 -5.20 -2.98 -10.07
CA ARG A 69 -5.19 -1.54 -9.80
C ARG A 69 -6.20 -1.14 -8.75
N ASP A 70 -7.39 -1.73 -8.75
CA ASP A 70 -8.40 -1.49 -7.72
C ASP A 70 -7.90 -1.90 -6.34
N TRP A 71 -7.24 -3.06 -6.24
CA TRP A 71 -6.61 -3.51 -4.99
C TRP A 71 -5.50 -2.57 -4.54
N GLU A 72 -4.56 -2.24 -5.44
CA GLU A 72 -3.45 -1.35 -5.11
C GLU A 72 -3.90 0.09 -4.79
N GLN A 73 -5.08 0.52 -5.24
CA GLN A 73 -5.65 1.82 -4.91
C GLN A 73 -6.58 1.78 -3.68
N GLY A 74 -6.86 0.60 -3.15
CA GLY A 74 -7.76 0.42 -2.00
C GLY A 74 -9.23 0.58 -2.35
N ARG A 75 -9.61 0.51 -3.63
CA ARG A 75 -11.03 0.53 -4.06
C ARG A 75 -11.75 -0.76 -3.68
N PHE A 76 -11.03 -1.89 -3.73
CA PHE A 76 -11.52 -3.20 -3.31
C PHE A 76 -10.42 -3.96 -2.56
N ALA A 77 -10.81 -4.89 -1.71
CA ALA A 77 -9.88 -5.82 -1.07
C ALA A 77 -9.73 -7.10 -1.93
N PRO A 78 -8.52 -7.69 -2.02
CA PRO A 78 -8.34 -9.02 -2.59
C PRO A 78 -9.05 -10.08 -1.74
N SER A 79 -9.39 -11.22 -2.34
CA SER A 79 -9.92 -12.36 -1.59
C SER A 79 -8.85 -12.94 -0.65
N GLY A 80 -9.28 -13.71 0.37
CA GLY A 80 -8.36 -14.36 1.31
C GLY A 80 -7.34 -15.29 0.63
N ALA A 81 -7.75 -15.98 -0.44
CA ALA A 81 -6.86 -16.82 -1.23
C ALA A 81 -5.77 -16.01 -1.94
N VAL A 82 -6.13 -14.86 -2.53
CA VAL A 82 -5.16 -13.95 -3.15
C VAL A 82 -4.22 -13.36 -2.10
N LEU A 83 -4.72 -12.95 -0.93
CA LEU A 83 -3.87 -12.48 0.17
C LEU A 83 -2.86 -13.54 0.62
N CYS A 84 -3.27 -14.82 0.67
CA CYS A 84 -2.37 -15.93 0.97
C CYS A 84 -1.25 -16.04 -0.08
N LEU A 85 -1.60 -16.03 -1.37
CA LEU A 85 -0.65 -16.06 -2.48
C LEU A 85 0.33 -14.87 -2.44
N LEU A 86 -0.18 -13.65 -2.21
CA LEU A 86 0.66 -12.44 -2.15
C LEU A 86 1.66 -12.48 -0.99
N ARG A 87 1.29 -13.03 0.17
CA ARG A 87 2.22 -13.25 1.29
C ARG A 87 3.31 -14.25 0.95
N LEU A 88 2.98 -15.28 0.16
CA LEU A 88 3.96 -16.25 -0.33
C LEU A 88 4.94 -15.57 -1.29
N ILE A 89 4.43 -14.86 -2.31
CA ILE A 89 5.23 -14.12 -3.29
C ILE A 89 6.14 -13.09 -2.61
N LEU A 90 5.64 -12.37 -1.60
CA LEU A 90 6.46 -11.37 -0.89
C LEU A 90 7.67 -12.00 -0.18
N LYS A 91 7.52 -13.22 0.35
CA LYS A 91 8.62 -13.95 1.01
C LYS A 91 9.53 -14.67 0.03
N HIS A 92 8.95 -15.11 -1.08
CA HIS A 92 9.58 -15.97 -2.08
C HIS A 92 9.25 -15.43 -3.49
N PRO A 93 9.79 -14.26 -3.87
CA PRO A 93 9.49 -13.64 -5.15
C PRO A 93 9.91 -14.52 -6.33
N GLU A 94 10.91 -15.40 -6.15
CA GLU A 94 11.34 -16.40 -7.12
C GLU A 94 10.21 -17.35 -7.56
N LEU A 95 9.24 -17.66 -6.69
CA LEU A 95 8.13 -18.56 -7.00
C LEU A 95 7.18 -17.96 -8.05
N THR A 96 7.25 -16.65 -8.31
CA THR A 96 6.44 -16.06 -9.37
C THR A 96 6.76 -16.67 -10.73
N VAL A 97 7.94 -17.24 -10.97
CA VAL A 97 8.24 -17.91 -12.24
C VAL A 97 7.44 -19.18 -12.46
N GLU A 98 6.97 -19.82 -11.39
CA GLU A 98 6.19 -21.07 -11.41
C GLU A 98 4.70 -20.84 -11.64
N LEU A 99 4.22 -19.62 -11.43
CA LEU A 99 2.83 -19.26 -11.70
C LEU A 99 2.62 -19.15 -13.21
N ALA A 100 1.54 -19.76 -13.69
CA ALA A 100 1.14 -19.74 -15.09
C ALA A 100 0.73 -18.32 -15.52
N ALA A 101 1.09 -17.94 -16.75
CA ALA A 101 0.44 -16.84 -17.46
C ALA A 101 -0.91 -17.31 -18.00
#